data_AF-A0A1Q4W8V2-F1
#
_entry.id   AF-A0A1Q4W8V2-F1
#
_cell.length_a   1.000
_cell.length_b   1.000
_cell.length_c   1.000
_cell.angle_alpha   90.00
_cell.angle_beta   90.00
_cell.angle_gamma   90.00
#
_symmetry.space_group_name_H-M   'P 1'
#
loop_
_entity.id
_entity.type
_entity.pdbx_description
1 polymer ?
#
loop_
_entity_poly.entity_id
_entity_poly.type
_entity_poly.pdbx_seq_one_letter_code
_entity_poly.pdbx_strand_id
1 'polypeptide(L)'
;MTTTPTHAELATWLVAAAEAVSGIVTTQHSTPLSRSYLHPVLSPLTAGPEVLTALANRMEDLLDEELPTTPATLFTLASYASALGWLTESLSELTQAVDVLATMAGLPPLPGTAPTVPGELEGFDLSGYTPRDQETVTALAAEAALPPGLYLQVLGRAEGAASDFTDACMEIVGALTEDAHELLKESVSFVRLGGNGPDSLPTLVRSLIARMETTE
;
A
#
# COMPACT_ATOMS: atom_id res chain seq x y z
N MET A 1 -21.03 -9.12 -28.98
CA MET A 1 -19.77 -8.80 -29.66
C MET A 1 -19.06 -7.79 -28.78
N THR A 2 -18.28 -8.27 -27.82
CA THR A 2 -17.33 -7.44 -27.07
C THR A 2 -16.12 -7.22 -27.98
N THR A 3 -15.84 -5.97 -28.29
CA THR A 3 -14.68 -5.57 -29.09
C THR A 3 -13.44 -5.68 -28.23
N THR A 4 -12.40 -6.34 -28.72
CA THR A 4 -11.09 -6.42 -28.05
C THR A 4 -10.59 -4.99 -27.73
N PRO A 5 -10.17 -4.72 -26.48
CA PRO A 5 -9.72 -3.39 -26.08
C PRO A 5 -8.47 -2.98 -26.86
N THR A 6 -8.42 -1.70 -27.22
CA THR A 6 -7.28 -1.08 -27.89
C THR A 6 -6.14 -0.80 -26.92
N HIS A 7 -4.92 -0.61 -27.43
CA HIS A 7 -3.76 -0.26 -26.60
C HIS A 7 -3.99 1.02 -25.79
N ALA A 8 -4.70 2.01 -26.36
CA ALA A 8 -5.02 3.26 -25.68
C ALA A 8 -6.02 3.04 -24.52
N GLU A 9 -7.01 2.16 -24.70
CA GLU A 9 -7.95 1.79 -23.64
C GLU A 9 -7.22 1.04 -22.51
N LEU A 10 -6.37 0.07 -22.85
CA LEU A 10 -5.57 -0.68 -21.87
C LEU A 10 -4.62 0.25 -21.09
N ALA A 11 -3.93 1.17 -21.77
CA ALA A 11 -3.08 2.17 -21.12
C ALA A 11 -3.89 3.09 -20.19
N THR A 12 -5.09 3.51 -20.61
CA THR A 12 -6.00 4.31 -19.76
C THR A 12 -6.37 3.54 -18.49
N TRP A 13 -6.58 2.23 -18.60
CA TRP A 13 -6.88 1.39 -17.43
C TRP A 13 -5.69 1.27 -16.48
N LEU A 14 -4.46 1.15 -16.99
CA LEU A 14 -3.27 1.13 -16.14
C LEU A 14 -3.04 2.47 -15.43
N VAL A 15 -3.29 3.59 -16.12
CA VAL A 15 -3.26 4.93 -15.49
C VAL A 15 -4.33 5.05 -14.41
N ALA A 16 -5.56 4.60 -14.68
CA ALA A 16 -6.62 4.61 -13.68
C ALA A 16 -6.29 3.74 -12.44
N ALA A 17 -5.62 2.60 -12.65
CA ALA A 17 -5.11 1.78 -11.55
C ALA A 17 -4.03 2.52 -10.73
N ALA A 18 -3.10 3.21 -11.41
CA ALA A 18 -2.08 4.03 -10.75
C ALA A 18 -2.73 5.17 -9.92
N GLU A 19 -3.72 5.86 -10.47
CA GLU A 19 -4.47 6.90 -9.76
C GLU A 19 -5.20 6.33 -8.53
N ALA A 20 -5.82 5.15 -8.65
CA ALA A 20 -6.49 4.49 -7.53
C ALA A 20 -5.49 4.13 -6.40
N VAL A 21 -4.33 3.55 -6.73
CA VAL A 21 -3.28 3.23 -5.75
C VAL A 21 -2.73 4.50 -5.10
N SER A 22 -2.51 5.57 -5.87
CA SER A 22 -2.11 6.89 -5.33
C SER A 22 -3.17 7.49 -4.40
N GLY A 23 -4.45 7.19 -4.65
CA GLY A 23 -5.56 7.55 -3.77
C GLY A 23 -5.41 6.99 -2.34
N ILE A 24 -4.80 5.82 -2.16
CA ILE A 24 -4.64 5.18 -0.85
C ILE A 24 -3.80 6.07 0.08
N VAL A 25 -2.69 6.60 -0.42
CA VAL A 25 -1.72 7.39 0.37
C VAL A 25 -2.18 8.83 0.59
N THR A 26 -3.09 9.34 -0.25
CA THR A 26 -3.58 10.73 -0.17
C THR A 26 -4.91 10.86 0.55
N THR A 27 -5.63 9.75 0.78
CA THR A 27 -6.88 9.76 1.52
C THR A 27 -6.65 10.24 2.95
N GLN A 28 -7.54 11.08 3.45
CA GLN A 28 -7.48 11.55 4.85
C GLN A 28 -8.53 10.81 5.67
N HIS A 29 -8.10 10.27 6.80
CA HIS A 29 -9.00 9.63 7.76
C HIS A 29 -9.06 10.43 9.06
N SER A 30 -10.26 10.63 9.60
CA SER A 30 -10.41 11.27 10.89
C SER A 30 -10.05 10.30 12.01
N THR A 31 -9.07 10.66 12.83
CA THR A 31 -8.61 9.79 13.93
C THR A 31 -9.06 10.32 15.27
N PRO A 32 -9.76 9.50 16.09
CA PRO A 32 -10.07 9.87 17.47
C PRO A 32 -8.79 10.15 18.26
N LEU A 33 -8.80 11.17 19.13
CA LEU A 33 -7.65 11.52 19.97
C LEU A 33 -7.18 10.34 20.83
N SER A 34 -8.10 9.49 21.28
CA SER A 34 -7.79 8.27 22.04
C SER A 34 -6.98 7.22 21.27
N ARG A 35 -6.82 7.38 19.95
CA ARG A 35 -6.06 6.50 19.04
C ARG A 35 -5.16 7.30 18.10
N SER A 36 -4.77 8.53 18.47
CA SER A 36 -3.95 9.40 17.61
C SER A 36 -2.62 8.76 17.19
N TYR A 37 -2.08 7.85 17.98
CA TYR A 37 -0.87 7.07 17.67
C TYR A 37 -1.02 6.12 16.47
N LEU A 38 -2.24 5.81 16.02
CA LEU A 38 -2.51 5.01 14.81
C LEU A 38 -2.83 5.87 13.59
N HIS A 39 -2.86 7.21 13.71
CA HIS A 39 -3.24 8.08 12.61
C HIS A 39 -2.52 7.77 11.28
N PRO A 40 -1.19 7.50 11.26
CA PRO A 40 -0.47 7.23 10.00
C PRO A 40 -0.97 5.99 9.24
N VAL A 41 -1.45 4.97 9.96
CA VAL A 41 -1.82 3.67 9.38
C VAL A 41 -3.31 3.54 9.08
N LEU A 42 -4.16 4.42 9.61
CA LEU A 42 -5.62 4.32 9.45
C LEU A 42 -6.10 4.65 8.03
N SER A 43 -5.49 5.61 7.37
CA SER A 43 -5.83 5.91 5.97
C SER A 43 -5.57 4.73 5.04
N PRO A 44 -4.35 4.16 4.98
CA PRO A 44 -4.09 3.03 4.09
C PRO A 44 -4.91 1.77 4.44
N LEU A 45 -5.19 1.51 5.72
CA LEU A 45 -6.07 0.41 6.13
C LEU A 45 -7.53 0.57 5.71
N THR A 46 -8.01 1.80 5.53
CA THR A 46 -9.39 2.06 5.13
C THR A 46 -9.55 2.12 3.61
N ALA A 47 -8.64 2.78 2.91
CA ALA A 47 -8.69 2.90 1.45
C ALA A 47 -8.15 1.68 0.70
N GLY A 48 -7.14 0.99 1.26
CA GLY A 48 -6.47 -0.14 0.61
C GLY A 48 -7.39 -1.27 0.15
N PRO A 49 -8.31 -1.80 1.00
CA PRO A 49 -9.22 -2.87 0.63
C PRO A 49 -10.15 -2.52 -0.55
N GLU A 50 -10.61 -1.27 -0.63
CA GLU A 50 -11.46 -0.82 -1.74
C GLU A 50 -10.69 -0.81 -3.06
N VAL A 51 -9.45 -0.34 -3.04
CA VAL A 51 -8.58 -0.34 -4.22
C VAL A 51 -8.21 -1.75 -4.65
N LEU A 52 -7.87 -2.65 -3.71
CA LEU A 52 -7.65 -4.07 -4.00
C LEU A 52 -8.85 -4.70 -4.70
N THR A 53 -10.06 -4.44 -4.19
CA THR A 53 -11.30 -4.94 -4.79
C THR A 53 -11.50 -4.40 -6.20
N ALA A 54 -11.24 -3.10 -6.42
CA ALA A 54 -11.36 -2.48 -7.73
C ALA A 54 -10.36 -3.06 -8.75
N LEU A 55 -9.11 -3.29 -8.35
CA LEU A 55 -8.09 -3.92 -9.18
C LEU A 55 -8.45 -5.37 -9.50
N ALA A 56 -8.92 -6.14 -8.52
CA ALA A 56 -9.33 -7.53 -8.70
C ALA A 56 -10.51 -7.62 -9.68
N ASN A 57 -11.56 -6.82 -9.50
CA ASN A 57 -12.70 -6.79 -10.42
C ASN A 57 -12.26 -6.44 -11.84
N ARG A 58 -11.34 -5.49 -12.01
CA ARG A 58 -10.83 -5.11 -13.33
C ARG A 58 -10.02 -6.24 -13.99
N MET A 59 -9.27 -6.99 -13.20
CA MET A 59 -8.54 -8.17 -13.68
C MET A 59 -9.52 -9.29 -14.08
N GLU A 60 -10.61 -9.48 -13.33
CA GLU A 60 -11.67 -10.43 -13.68
C GLU A 60 -12.38 -10.02 -14.98
N ASP A 61 -12.71 -8.73 -15.17
CA ASP A 61 -13.29 -8.21 -16.41
C ASP A 61 -12.39 -8.54 -17.63
N LEU A 62 -11.06 -8.44 -17.47
CA LEU A 62 -10.08 -8.79 -18.51
C LEU A 62 -10.00 -10.30 -18.80
N LEU A 63 -10.32 -11.15 -17.82
CA LEU A 63 -10.32 -12.61 -17.95
C LEU A 63 -11.63 -13.16 -18.52
N ASP A 64 -12.75 -12.44 -18.32
CA ASP A 64 -14.08 -12.79 -18.82
C ASP A 64 -14.26 -12.47 -20.31
N GLU A 65 -13.44 -11.58 -20.88
CA GLU A 65 -13.30 -11.48 -22.34
C GLU A 65 -12.78 -12.82 -22.92
N GLU A 66 -13.23 -13.25 -24.11
CA GLU A 66 -12.77 -14.49 -24.76
C GLU A 66 -11.24 -14.59 -24.65
N LEU A 67 -10.75 -15.47 -23.75
CA LEU A 67 -9.38 -15.61 -23.24
C LEU A 67 -8.37 -14.60 -23.82
N PRO A 68 -7.78 -13.69 -23.02
CA PRO A 68 -6.93 -12.62 -23.53
C PRO A 68 -5.84 -13.15 -24.48
N THR A 69 -6.08 -13.01 -25.78
CA THR A 69 -5.26 -13.65 -26.83
C THR A 69 -4.20 -12.72 -27.40
N THR A 70 -4.30 -11.41 -27.12
CA THR A 70 -3.34 -10.43 -27.64
C THR A 70 -2.19 -10.22 -26.66
N PRO A 71 -0.96 -9.94 -27.15
CA PRO A 71 0.16 -9.60 -26.27
C PRO A 71 -0.13 -8.40 -25.37
N ALA A 72 -0.80 -7.37 -25.87
CA ALA A 72 -1.18 -6.19 -25.09
C ALA A 72 -2.14 -6.51 -23.94
N THR A 73 -3.14 -7.36 -24.18
CA THR A 73 -4.04 -7.83 -23.12
C THR A 73 -3.31 -8.69 -22.09
N LEU A 74 -2.38 -9.56 -22.52
CA LEU A 74 -1.57 -10.38 -21.60
C LEU A 74 -0.59 -9.54 -20.78
N PHE A 75 0.02 -8.52 -21.39
CA PHE A 75 0.87 -7.56 -20.71
C PHE A 75 0.09 -6.79 -19.65
N THR A 76 -1.08 -6.26 -20.02
CA THR A 76 -1.96 -5.55 -19.08
C THR A 76 -2.42 -6.44 -17.94
N LEU A 77 -2.80 -7.69 -18.24
CA LEU A 77 -3.17 -8.68 -17.24
C LEU A 77 -2.02 -8.95 -16.26
N ALA A 78 -0.80 -9.11 -16.77
CA ALA A 78 0.39 -9.31 -15.95
C ALA A 78 0.68 -8.08 -15.06
N SER A 79 0.55 -6.85 -15.57
CA SER A 79 0.65 -5.63 -14.77
C SER A 79 -0.39 -5.61 -13.64
N TYR A 80 -1.66 -5.91 -13.94
CA TYR A 80 -2.72 -5.97 -12.93
C TYR A 80 -2.45 -7.04 -11.87
N ALA A 81 -2.10 -8.26 -12.28
CA ALA A 81 -1.80 -9.35 -11.36
C ALA A 81 -0.62 -9.03 -10.45
N SER A 82 0.44 -8.43 -11.00
CA SER A 82 1.61 -7.99 -10.23
C SER A 82 1.27 -6.85 -9.25
N ALA A 83 0.52 -5.84 -9.68
CA ALA A 83 0.09 -4.76 -8.80
C ALA A 83 -0.80 -5.27 -7.67
N LEU A 84 -1.76 -6.15 -7.99
CA LEU A 84 -2.66 -6.74 -7.00
C LEU A 84 -1.90 -7.59 -5.99
N GLY A 85 -0.97 -8.45 -6.45
CA GLY A 85 -0.16 -9.28 -5.59
C GLY A 85 0.71 -8.46 -4.64
N TRP A 86 1.43 -7.47 -5.17
CA TRP A 86 2.29 -6.60 -4.37
C TRP A 86 1.48 -5.78 -3.36
N LEU A 87 0.39 -5.14 -3.79
CA LEU A 87 -0.44 -4.35 -2.88
C LEU A 87 -1.08 -5.21 -1.79
N THR A 88 -1.46 -6.46 -2.11
CA THR A 88 -2.01 -7.40 -1.13
C THR A 88 -0.96 -7.76 -0.08
N GLU A 89 0.26 -8.06 -0.51
CA GLU A 89 1.38 -8.35 0.39
C GLU A 89 1.67 -7.15 1.31
N SER A 90 1.84 -5.96 0.75
CA SER A 90 2.11 -4.75 1.53
C SER A 90 0.97 -4.40 2.49
N LEU A 91 -0.29 -4.60 2.11
CA LEU A 91 -1.43 -4.39 3.01
C LEU A 91 -1.48 -5.43 4.13
N SER A 92 -1.10 -6.67 3.84
CA SER A 92 -0.98 -7.73 4.86
C SER A 92 0.11 -7.41 5.87
N GLU A 93 1.28 -6.94 5.41
CA GLU A 93 2.38 -6.48 6.28
C GLU A 93 1.95 -5.29 7.15
N LEU A 94 1.27 -4.31 6.57
CA LEU A 94 0.72 -3.17 7.32
C LEU A 94 -0.29 -3.63 8.38
N THR A 95 -1.19 -4.55 8.05
CA THR A 95 -2.17 -5.11 8.98
C THR A 95 -1.47 -5.83 10.13
N GLN A 96 -0.45 -6.64 9.83
CA GLN A 96 0.35 -7.33 10.85
C GLN A 96 1.09 -6.34 11.75
N ALA A 97 1.65 -5.26 11.18
CA ALA A 97 2.28 -4.20 11.97
C ALA A 97 1.26 -3.55 12.92
N VAL A 98 0.06 -3.27 12.45
CA VAL A 98 -1.03 -2.70 13.26
C VAL A 98 -1.45 -3.64 14.39
N ASP A 99 -1.53 -4.95 14.16
CA ASP A 99 -1.82 -5.93 15.21
C ASP A 99 -0.75 -5.93 16.32
N VAL A 100 0.52 -5.81 15.94
CA VAL A 100 1.64 -5.66 16.88
C VAL A 100 1.50 -4.35 17.68
N LEU A 101 1.17 -3.24 17.01
CA LEU A 101 0.97 -1.94 17.67
C LEU A 101 -0.22 -1.93 18.62
N ALA A 102 -1.32 -2.58 18.24
CA ALA A 102 -2.49 -2.74 19.09
C ALA A 102 -2.14 -3.54 20.35
N THR A 103 -1.39 -4.64 20.18
CA THR A 103 -0.89 -5.46 21.30
C THR A 103 0.01 -4.63 22.23
N MET A 104 0.93 -3.84 21.67
CA MET A 104 1.80 -2.94 22.45
C MET A 104 1.03 -1.88 23.22
N ALA A 105 -0.03 -1.32 22.62
CA ALA A 105 -0.89 -0.32 23.25
C ALA A 105 -1.89 -0.91 24.26
N GLY A 106 -1.82 -2.22 24.55
CA GLY A 106 -2.72 -2.90 25.48
C GLY A 106 -4.16 -3.02 24.98
N LEU A 107 -4.39 -2.86 23.67
CA LEU A 107 -5.68 -3.13 23.06
C LEU A 107 -5.90 -4.64 23.00
N PRO A 108 -7.02 -5.16 23.54
CA PRO A 108 -7.29 -6.58 23.44
C PRO A 108 -7.53 -6.96 21.97
N PRO A 109 -6.90 -8.03 21.46
CA PRO A 109 -7.09 -8.46 20.07
C PRO A 109 -8.49 -9.03 19.78
N LEU A 110 -9.31 -9.30 20.81
CA LEU A 110 -10.68 -9.83 20.70
C LEU A 110 -11.59 -9.35 21.86
N PRO A 111 -12.93 -9.34 21.66
CA PRO A 111 -13.87 -9.12 22.75
C PRO A 111 -13.79 -10.27 23.78
N GLY A 112 -13.38 -9.95 25.01
CA GLY A 112 -13.33 -10.90 26.14
C GLY A 112 -12.01 -10.97 26.89
N THR A 113 -10.94 -10.34 26.38
CA THR A 113 -9.63 -10.31 27.05
C THR A 113 -9.52 -9.05 27.92
N ALA A 114 -9.15 -9.21 29.19
CA ALA A 114 -8.93 -8.08 30.09
C ALA A 114 -7.72 -7.26 29.59
N PRO A 115 -7.81 -5.91 29.56
CA PRO A 115 -6.70 -5.07 29.11
C PRO A 115 -5.51 -5.21 30.07
N THR A 116 -4.34 -5.53 29.53
CA THR A 116 -3.07 -5.42 30.25
C THR A 116 -2.66 -3.95 30.23
N VAL A 117 -2.41 -3.35 31.39
CA VAL A 117 -1.88 -1.98 31.47
C VAL A 117 -0.50 -1.98 30.81
N PRO A 118 -0.26 -1.17 29.77
CA PRO A 118 1.06 -1.09 29.16
C PRO A 118 2.08 -0.54 30.14
N GLY A 119 3.22 -1.22 30.29
CA GLY A 119 4.31 -0.78 31.15
C GLY A 119 5.01 0.46 30.59
N GLU A 120 5.50 1.33 31.47
CA GLU A 120 6.35 2.45 31.09
C GLU A 120 7.73 1.94 30.66
N LEU A 121 8.28 2.51 29.57
CA LEU A 121 9.66 2.24 29.18
C LEU A 121 10.61 2.89 30.20
N GLU A 122 11.40 2.08 30.90
CA GLU A 122 12.42 2.60 31.82
C GLU A 122 13.38 3.55 31.07
N GLY A 123 13.48 4.80 31.53
CA GLY A 123 14.46 5.77 31.03
C GLY A 123 14.02 6.66 29.86
N PHE A 124 12.73 6.69 29.52
CA PHE A 124 12.24 7.63 28.50
C PHE A 124 12.24 9.08 29.03
N ASP A 125 13.01 9.97 28.39
CA ASP A 125 13.14 11.37 28.78
C ASP A 125 12.71 12.32 27.65
N LEU A 126 11.74 13.17 27.95
CA LEU A 126 11.23 14.20 27.05
C LEU A 126 12.07 15.49 27.05
N SER A 127 13.09 15.61 27.91
CA SER A 127 13.87 16.84 28.10
C SER A 127 14.55 17.37 26.83
N GLY A 128 14.78 16.51 25.84
CA GLY A 128 15.33 16.88 24.53
C GLY A 128 14.35 17.60 23.59
N TYR A 129 13.05 17.57 23.88
CA TYR A 129 12.02 18.25 23.08
C TYR A 129 11.79 19.69 23.55
N THR A 130 11.19 20.52 22.70
CA THR A 130 10.78 21.87 23.12
C THR A 130 9.66 21.78 24.17
N PRO A 131 9.53 22.76 25.10
CA PRO A 131 8.49 22.70 26.14
C PRO A 131 7.08 22.53 25.57
N ARG A 132 6.80 23.14 24.42
CA ARG A 132 5.52 23.01 23.71
C ARG A 132 5.27 21.59 23.23
N ASP A 133 6.29 20.94 22.68
CA ASP A 133 6.17 19.56 22.19
C ASP A 133 6.03 18.59 23.36
N GLN A 134 6.73 18.84 24.48
CA GLN A 134 6.58 18.06 25.71
C GLN A 134 5.14 18.10 26.24
N GLU A 135 4.55 19.30 26.33
CA GLU A 135 3.14 19.49 26.73
C GLU A 135 2.18 18.77 25.76
N THR A 136 2.44 18.90 24.46
CA THR A 136 1.61 18.28 23.42
C THR A 136 1.65 16.76 23.48
N VAL A 137 2.85 16.16 23.57
CA VAL A 137 3.01 14.70 23.70
C VAL A 137 2.36 14.20 24.97
N THR A 138 2.55 14.90 26.10
CA THR A 138 1.95 14.50 27.38
C THR A 138 0.42 14.51 27.32
N ALA A 139 -0.16 15.55 26.71
CA ALA A 139 -1.61 15.65 26.53
C ALA A 139 -2.16 14.53 25.61
N LEU A 140 -1.54 14.29 24.46
CA LEU A 140 -1.96 13.24 23.53
C LEU A 140 -1.80 11.84 24.12
N ALA A 141 -0.70 11.59 24.83
CA ALA A 141 -0.47 10.32 25.52
C ALA A 141 -1.52 10.08 26.61
N ALA A 142 -1.89 11.12 27.37
CA ALA A 142 -2.96 11.04 28.37
C ALA A 142 -4.32 10.72 27.74
N GLU A 143 -4.69 11.38 26.64
CA GLU A 143 -5.92 11.08 25.88
C GLU A 143 -5.92 9.64 25.32
N ALA A 144 -4.76 9.14 24.89
CA ALA A 144 -4.58 7.77 24.43
C ALA A 144 -4.52 6.73 25.57
N ALA A 145 -4.50 7.16 26.84
CA ALA A 145 -4.26 6.33 28.01
C ALA A 145 -2.95 5.51 27.93
N LEU A 146 -1.89 6.12 27.37
CA LEU A 146 -0.56 5.52 27.24
C LEU A 146 0.49 6.37 27.98
N PRO A 147 1.54 5.75 28.55
CA PRO A 147 2.72 6.49 28.99
C PRO A 147 3.34 7.27 27.80
N PRO A 148 3.83 8.50 27.97
CA PRO A 148 4.39 9.31 26.88
C PRO A 148 5.46 8.62 26.03
N GLY A 149 6.35 7.85 26.68
CA GLY A 149 7.39 7.09 25.97
C GLY A 149 6.83 5.97 25.11
N LEU A 150 5.82 5.25 25.61
CA LEU A 150 5.16 4.21 24.85
C LEU A 150 4.32 4.81 23.71
N TYR A 151 3.63 5.93 23.96
CA TYR A 151 2.89 6.67 22.92
C TYR A 151 3.80 7.02 21.74
N LEU A 152 4.97 7.63 22.00
CA LEU A 152 5.92 7.99 20.96
C LEU A 152 6.54 6.77 20.27
N GLN A 153 6.80 5.69 21.01
CA GLN A 153 7.28 4.45 20.41
C GLN A 153 6.26 3.84 19.44
N VAL A 154 4.99 3.75 19.85
CA VAL A 154 3.91 3.20 19.01
C VAL A 154 3.67 4.11 17.81
N LEU A 155 3.62 5.43 18.01
CA LEU A 155 3.48 6.39 16.91
C LEU A 155 4.64 6.30 15.92
N GLY A 156 5.90 6.23 16.39
CA GLY A 156 7.06 6.12 15.50
C GLY A 156 7.07 4.82 14.69
N ARG A 157 6.61 3.71 15.27
CA ARG A 157 6.44 2.46 14.53
C ARG A 157 5.26 2.49 13.55
N ALA A 158 4.17 3.16 13.91
CA ALA A 158 3.05 3.39 13.00
C ALA A 158 3.49 4.22 11.79
N GLU A 159 4.26 5.29 12.01
CA GLU A 159 4.85 6.12 10.96
C GLU A 159 5.77 5.29 10.05
N GLY A 160 6.64 4.45 10.62
CA GLY A 160 7.52 3.56 9.87
C GLY A 160 6.74 2.60 8.97
N ALA A 161 5.75 1.90 9.53
CA ALA A 161 4.91 0.98 8.76
C ALA A 161 4.10 1.70 7.66
N ALA A 162 3.62 2.91 7.93
CA ALA A 162 2.93 3.72 6.93
C ALA A 162 3.89 4.20 5.83
N SER A 163 5.13 4.54 6.17
CA SER A 163 6.18 4.92 5.21
C SER A 163 6.52 3.75 4.28
N ASP A 164 6.79 2.56 4.84
CA ASP A 164 7.12 1.37 4.06
C ASP A 164 5.99 1.02 3.07
N PHE A 165 4.73 1.12 3.54
CA PHE A 165 3.55 0.92 2.69
C PHE A 165 3.41 2.00 1.61
N THR A 166 3.71 3.26 1.94
CA THR A 166 3.66 4.38 0.99
C THR A 166 4.71 4.21 -0.10
N ASP A 167 5.93 3.80 0.26
CA ASP A 167 7.00 3.53 -0.69
C ASP A 167 6.59 2.42 -1.67
N ALA A 168 6.02 1.32 -1.16
CA ALA A 168 5.46 0.26 -2.00
C ALA A 168 4.36 0.77 -2.96
N CYS A 169 3.43 1.61 -2.47
CA CYS A 169 2.41 2.22 -3.32
C CYS A 169 3.02 3.09 -4.42
N MET A 170 4.02 3.91 -4.10
CA MET A 170 4.68 4.80 -5.06
C MET A 170 5.46 4.02 -6.12
N GLU A 171 6.11 2.90 -5.74
CA GLU A 171 6.74 1.98 -6.69
C GLU A 171 5.72 1.36 -7.64
N ILE A 172 4.57 0.89 -7.13
CA ILE A 172 3.49 0.33 -7.94
C ILE A 172 2.93 1.38 -8.90
N VAL A 173 2.66 2.60 -8.41
CA VAL A 173 2.16 3.73 -9.23
C VAL A 173 3.13 4.05 -10.36
N GLY A 174 4.43 4.15 -10.05
CA GLY A 174 5.46 4.42 -11.04
C GLY A 174 5.51 3.33 -12.12
N ALA A 175 5.47 2.06 -11.71
CA ALA A 175 5.54 0.94 -12.64
C ALA A 175 4.27 0.80 -13.51
N LEU A 176 3.08 1.00 -12.95
CA LEU A 176 1.81 1.03 -13.72
C LEU A 176 1.81 2.17 -14.76
N THR A 177 2.33 3.33 -14.39
CA THR A 177 2.43 4.48 -15.29
C THR A 177 3.40 4.22 -16.44
N GLU A 178 4.55 3.59 -16.16
CA GLU A 178 5.51 3.20 -17.19
C GLU A 178 4.92 2.13 -18.12
N ASP A 179 4.24 1.13 -17.57
CA ASP A 179 3.56 0.08 -18.34
C ASP A 179 2.49 0.66 -19.27
N ALA A 180 1.75 1.69 -18.82
CA ALA A 180 0.82 2.42 -19.66
C ALA A 180 1.52 3.16 -20.81
N HIS A 181 2.67 3.79 -20.54
CA HIS A 181 3.45 4.45 -21.59
C HIS A 181 3.99 3.47 -22.62
N GLU A 182 4.42 2.28 -22.21
CA GLU A 182 4.90 1.24 -23.13
C GLU A 182 3.80 0.78 -24.09
N LEU A 183 2.58 0.54 -23.60
CA LEU A 183 1.42 0.22 -24.46
C LEU A 183 1.14 1.32 -25.50
N LEU A 184 1.28 2.59 -25.11
CA LEU A 184 1.10 3.72 -26.04
C LEU A 184 2.23 3.80 -27.07
N LYS A 185 3.50 3.58 -26.67
CA LYS A 185 4.64 3.57 -27.61
C LYS A 185 4.50 2.45 -28.65
N GLU A 186 3.97 1.30 -28.25
CA GLU A 186 3.73 0.17 -29.15
C GLU A 186 2.61 0.44 -30.16
N SER A 187 1.57 1.18 -29.76
CA SER A 187 0.49 1.57 -30.69
C SER A 187 0.98 2.45 -31.85
N VAL A 188 2.16 3.07 -31.71
CA VAL A 188 2.77 4.00 -32.68
C VAL A 188 4.05 3.43 -33.32
N SER A 189 4.63 2.34 -32.79
CA SER A 189 5.91 1.79 -33.24
C SER A 189 5.84 0.29 -33.57
N PHE A 190 6.66 -0.17 -34.52
CA PHE A 190 6.75 -1.60 -34.88
C PHE A 190 7.43 -2.49 -33.82
N VAL A 191 7.76 -1.97 -32.64
CA VAL A 191 8.29 -2.75 -31.51
C VAL A 191 7.15 -3.66 -31.02
N ARG A 192 7.40 -4.96 -30.87
CA ARG A 192 6.39 -5.92 -30.38
C ARG A 192 6.59 -6.22 -28.89
N LEU A 193 5.55 -6.07 -28.08
CA LEU A 193 5.29 -6.90 -26.90
C LEU A 193 5.26 -8.35 -27.40
N GLY A 194 6.37 -9.04 -27.22
CA GLY A 194 6.62 -10.35 -27.87
C GLY A 194 8.08 -10.63 -28.20
N GLY A 195 9.00 -9.72 -27.87
CA GLY A 195 10.44 -10.03 -27.83
C GLY A 195 10.75 -11.11 -26.79
N ASN A 196 11.70 -12.00 -27.09
CA ASN A 196 12.13 -13.11 -26.22
C ASN A 196 13.10 -12.67 -25.09
N GLY A 197 12.94 -11.48 -24.53
CA GLY A 197 13.86 -10.92 -23.52
C GLY A 197 13.13 -10.29 -22.34
N PRO A 198 13.81 -10.07 -21.20
CA PRO A 198 13.20 -9.52 -19.98
C PRO A 198 12.56 -8.14 -20.22
N ASP A 199 13.03 -7.37 -21.20
CA ASP A 199 12.48 -6.05 -21.57
C ASP A 199 11.08 -6.10 -22.20
N SER A 200 10.55 -7.29 -22.53
CA SER A 200 9.16 -7.45 -22.99
C SER A 200 8.17 -7.69 -21.85
N LEU A 201 8.66 -7.88 -20.62
CA LEU A 201 7.83 -8.01 -19.43
C LEU A 201 7.41 -6.63 -18.92
N PRO A 202 6.23 -6.52 -18.30
CA PRO A 202 5.84 -5.33 -17.56
C PRO A 202 6.91 -4.93 -16.54
N THR A 203 7.05 -3.63 -16.34
CA THR A 203 7.94 -3.02 -15.34
C THR A 203 7.64 -3.57 -13.95
N LEU A 204 6.36 -3.73 -13.60
CA LEU A 204 5.95 -4.38 -12.35
C LEU A 204 6.52 -5.80 -12.19
N VAL A 205 6.42 -6.62 -13.24
CA VAL A 205 6.93 -8.00 -13.22
C VAL A 205 8.44 -7.99 -13.04
N ARG A 206 9.16 -7.12 -13.75
CA ARG A 206 10.61 -6.99 -13.62
C ARG A 206 11.03 -6.55 -12.22
N SER A 207 10.33 -5.58 -11.64
CA SER A 207 10.58 -5.10 -10.27
C SER A 207 10.38 -6.22 -9.24
N LEU A 208 9.32 -7.02 -9.37
CA LEU A 208 9.09 -8.15 -8.47
C LEU A 208 10.17 -9.22 -8.59
N ILE A 209 10.60 -9.58 -9.80
CA ILE A 209 11.69 -10.54 -10.01
C ILE A 209 12.98 -10.02 -9.36
N ALA A 210 13.33 -8.75 -9.58
CA ALA A 210 14.53 -8.15 -8.99
C ALA A 210 14.49 -8.18 -7.45
N ARG A 211 13.32 -7.92 -6.85
CA ARG A 211 13.14 -8.00 -5.38
C ARG A 211 13.35 -9.43 -4.86
N MET A 212 12.83 -10.43 -5.57
CA MET A 212 13.04 -11.84 -5.20
C MET A 212 14.52 -12.23 -5.26
N GLU A 213 15.25 -11.81 -6.30
CA GLU A 213 16.69 -12.07 -6.44
C GLU A 213 17.54 -11.40 -5.35
N THR A 214 17.09 -10.28 -4.78
CA THR A 214 17.77 -9.62 -3.65
C THR A 214 17.47 -10.22 -2.28
N THR A 215 16.45 -11.07 -2.18
CA THR A 215 16.00 -11.66 -0.91
C THR A 215 16.63 -13.04 -0.66
N GLU A 216 17.35 -13.60 -1.63
CA GLU A 216 18.17 -14.83 -1.53
C GLU A 216 19.59 -14.55 -0.99
#